data_AF-A0A2V5R3G7-F1
#
_entry.id   AF-A0A2V5R3G7-F1
#
_cell.length_a   1.000
_cell.length_b   1.000
_cell.length_c   1.000
_cell.angle_alpha   90.00
_cell.angle_beta   90.00
_cell.angle_gamma   90.00
#
_symmetry.space_group_name_H-M   'P 1'
#
loop_
_entity.id
_entity.type
_entity.pdbx_description
1 polymer ?
#
loop_
_entity_poly.entity_id
_entity_poly.type
_entity_poly.pdbx_seq_one_letter_code
_entity_poly.pdbx_strand_id
1 'polypeptide(L)'
;MDRDNAWIREKAATSLNPSQVETTLIQLSKKWAANALPFADVVEQFPLGEAALLHLLAVSSICATRLTQDPDSLLWLCEPEICRAPRGYAEMLNELYKLAIGRVRPTGGLAGDSVVSPAPD
;
A
#
# COMPACT_ATOMS: atom_id res chain seq x y z
N MET A 1 1.12 17.47 -16.69
CA MET A 1 1.76 18.45 -15.77
C MET A 1 0.87 19.66 -15.51
N ASP A 2 0.49 20.50 -16.48
CA ASP A 2 -0.32 21.70 -16.18
C ASP A 2 -1.76 21.41 -15.73
N ARG A 3 -2.38 20.38 -16.32
CA ARG A 3 -3.70 19.88 -15.88
C ARG A 3 -3.66 19.36 -14.44
N ASP A 4 -2.62 18.59 -14.11
CA ASP A 4 -2.47 17.99 -12.78
C ASP A 4 -2.25 19.08 -11.72
N ASN A 5 -1.45 20.11 -12.03
CA ASN A 5 -1.23 21.24 -11.12
C ASN A 5 -2.48 22.12 -10.92
N ALA A 6 -3.34 22.25 -11.93
CA ALA A 6 -4.62 22.94 -11.79
C ALA A 6 -5.57 22.13 -10.90
N TRP A 7 -5.68 20.82 -11.15
CA TRP A 7 -6.48 19.90 -10.35
C TRP A 7 -6.00 19.85 -8.89
N ILE A 8 -4.68 19.73 -8.64
CA ILE A 8 -4.11 19.73 -7.29
C ILE A 8 -4.49 21.00 -6.52
N ARG A 9 -4.38 22.17 -7.17
CA ARG A 9 -4.74 23.46 -6.54
C ARG A 9 -6.21 23.55 -6.20
N GLU A 10 -7.08 23.08 -7.10
CA GLU A 10 -8.51 22.99 -6.85
C GLU A 10 -8.82 22.11 -5.64
N LYS A 11 -8.28 20.89 -5.61
CA LYS A 11 -8.50 19.95 -4.49
C LYS A 11 -7.97 20.51 -3.17
N ALA A 12 -6.77 21.08 -3.19
CA ALA A 12 -6.16 21.67 -2.00
C ALA A 12 -6.97 22.85 -1.44
N ALA A 13 -7.48 23.73 -2.31
CA ALA A 13 -8.27 24.90 -1.90
C ALA A 13 -9.54 24.52 -1.12
N THR A 14 -10.11 23.34 -1.39
CA THR A 14 -11.30 22.83 -0.68
C THR A 14 -10.98 22.10 0.63
N SER A 15 -9.70 21.89 0.95
CA SER A 15 -9.26 21.13 2.11
C SER A 15 -9.10 21.99 3.37
N LEU A 16 -9.05 21.34 4.53
CA LEU A 16 -8.87 22.01 5.82
C LEU A 16 -7.51 22.73 5.94
N ASN A 17 -6.47 22.22 5.29
CA ASN A 17 -5.12 22.79 5.31
C ASN A 17 -4.54 22.84 3.88
N PRO A 18 -4.92 23.86 3.08
CA PRO A 18 -4.63 23.90 1.65
C PRO A 18 -3.15 23.79 1.31
N SER A 19 -2.27 24.53 2.01
CA SER A 19 -0.84 24.55 1.72
C SER A 19 -0.16 23.21 1.99
N GLN A 20 -0.57 22.49 3.04
CA GLN A 20 -0.07 21.15 3.32
C GLN A 20 -0.53 20.14 2.28
N VAL A 21 -1.83 20.16 1.92
CA VAL A 21 -2.41 19.23 0.95
C VAL A 21 -1.80 19.47 -0.43
N GLU A 22 -1.72 20.73 -0.88
CA GLU A 22 -1.12 21.09 -2.17
C GLU A 22 0.34 20.60 -2.26
N THR A 23 1.15 20.92 -1.25
CA THR A 23 2.56 20.50 -1.22
C THR A 23 2.68 18.98 -1.28
N THR A 24 1.85 18.27 -0.53
CA THR A 24 1.87 16.80 -0.49
C THR A 24 1.49 16.22 -1.86
N LEU A 25 0.39 16.66 -2.45
CA LEU A 25 -0.07 16.17 -3.76
C LEU A 25 0.94 16.49 -4.88
N ILE A 26 1.59 17.66 -4.84
CA ILE A 26 2.67 18.01 -5.78
C ILE A 26 3.86 17.05 -5.61
N GLN A 27 4.28 16.78 -4.37
CA GLN A 27 5.42 15.89 -4.14
C GLN A 27 5.11 14.44 -4.51
N LEU A 28 3.87 14.00 -4.26
CA LEU A 28 3.42 12.66 -4.59
C LEU A 28 3.31 12.46 -6.11
N SER A 29 2.67 13.41 -6.81
CA SER A 29 2.53 13.36 -8.28
C SER A 29 3.89 13.36 -9.00
N LYS A 30 4.89 14.07 -8.48
CA LYS A 30 6.25 14.07 -9.04
C LYS A 30 6.95 12.72 -8.96
N LYS A 31 6.63 11.93 -7.93
CA LYS A 31 7.22 10.61 -7.69
C LYS A 31 6.33 9.47 -8.20
N TRP A 32 5.22 9.81 -8.84
CA TRP A 32 4.23 8.84 -9.28
C TRP A 32 4.80 7.97 -10.41
N ALA A 33 4.53 6.67 -10.34
CA ALA A 33 5.06 5.71 -11.31
C ALA A 33 4.38 5.91 -12.68
N ALA A 34 5.19 5.94 -13.75
CA ALA A 34 4.69 6.19 -15.11
C ALA A 34 3.84 5.05 -15.69
N ASN A 35 3.95 3.85 -15.12
CA ASN A 35 3.19 2.66 -15.48
C ASN A 35 1.94 2.44 -14.62
N ALA A 36 1.70 3.30 -13.62
CA ALA A 36 0.51 3.23 -12.77
C ALA A 36 -0.66 3.99 -13.40
N LEU A 37 -1.86 3.81 -12.83
CA LEU A 37 -3.02 4.63 -13.15
C LEU A 37 -2.70 6.12 -12.93
N PRO A 38 -3.33 7.04 -13.69
CA PRO A 38 -3.13 8.47 -13.50
C PRO A 38 -3.38 8.88 -12.04
N PHE A 39 -2.51 9.72 -11.50
CA PHE A 39 -2.53 10.08 -10.08
C PHE A 39 -3.89 10.67 -9.64
N ALA A 40 -4.47 11.57 -10.44
CA ALA A 40 -5.78 12.16 -10.17
C ALA A 40 -6.87 11.08 -10.06
N ASP A 41 -6.90 10.12 -11.00
CA ASP A 41 -7.86 9.03 -11.01
C ASP A 41 -7.75 8.16 -9.76
N VAL A 42 -6.52 7.88 -9.30
CA VAL A 42 -6.28 7.08 -8.09
C VAL A 42 -6.79 7.80 -6.83
N VAL A 43 -6.61 9.11 -6.74
CA VAL A 43 -7.12 9.91 -5.61
C VAL A 43 -8.65 10.01 -5.64
N GLU A 44 -9.24 10.21 -6.81
CA GLU A 44 -10.70 10.30 -6.98
C GLU A 44 -11.40 8.96 -6.72
N GLN A 45 -10.78 7.85 -7.12
CA GLN A 45 -11.31 6.49 -6.96
C GLN A 45 -10.95 5.84 -5.61
N PHE A 46 -10.40 6.62 -4.67
CA PHE A 46 -9.98 6.09 -3.38
C PHE A 46 -11.14 5.33 -2.68
N PRO A 47 -10.95 4.10 -2.16
CA PRO A 47 -12.06 3.24 -1.71
C PRO A 47 -12.92 3.80 -0.57
N LEU A 48 -12.38 4.73 0.22
CA LEU A 48 -13.07 5.44 1.31
C LEU A 48 -13.55 6.84 0.91
N GLY A 49 -13.38 7.20 -0.36
CA GLY A 49 -13.71 8.49 -0.94
C GLY A 49 -12.53 9.46 -0.99
N GLU A 50 -12.50 10.25 -2.04
CA GLU A 50 -11.50 11.31 -2.28
C GLU A 50 -11.33 12.24 -1.06
N ALA A 51 -12.44 12.71 -0.50
CA ALA A 51 -12.44 13.63 0.64
C ALA A 51 -11.78 13.03 1.89
N ALA A 52 -11.89 11.71 2.10
CA ALA A 52 -11.27 11.05 3.24
C ALA A 52 -9.73 11.06 3.12
N LEU A 53 -9.21 10.81 1.92
CA LEU A 53 -7.77 10.88 1.65
C LEU A 53 -7.26 12.31 1.80
N LEU A 54 -7.93 13.30 1.21
CA LEU A 54 -7.54 14.71 1.33
C LEU A 54 -7.60 15.19 2.79
N HIS A 55 -8.61 14.76 3.54
CA HIS A 55 -8.72 15.07 4.97
C HIS A 55 -7.56 14.45 5.76
N LEU A 56 -7.22 13.18 5.51
CA LEU A 56 -6.07 12.51 6.14
C LEU A 56 -4.77 13.30 5.90
N LEU A 57 -4.54 13.72 4.65
CA LEU A 57 -3.37 14.52 4.29
C LEU A 57 -3.38 15.89 4.97
N ALA A 58 -4.55 16.49 5.17
CA ALA A 58 -4.69 17.78 5.84
C ALA A 58 -4.41 17.69 7.35
N VAL A 59 -4.86 16.63 8.02
CA VAL A 59 -4.75 16.49 9.48
C VAL A 59 -3.49 15.75 9.95
N SER A 60 -2.83 14.99 9.07
CA SER A 60 -1.66 14.18 9.43
C SER A 60 -0.48 14.39 8.47
N SER A 61 0.47 15.20 8.91
CA SER A 61 1.75 15.41 8.21
C SER A 61 2.60 14.14 8.15
N ILE A 62 2.43 13.22 9.11
CA ILE A 62 3.11 11.92 9.13
C ILE A 62 2.61 11.05 7.97
N CYS A 63 1.30 10.97 7.76
CA CYS A 63 0.71 10.24 6.64
C CYS A 63 1.14 10.84 5.31
N ALA A 64 1.09 12.17 5.19
CA ALA A 64 1.58 12.89 4.01
C ALA A 64 3.04 12.56 3.68
N THR A 65 3.92 12.59 4.69
CA THR A 65 5.34 12.29 4.51
C THR A 65 5.57 10.84 4.09
N ARG A 66 4.89 9.88 4.73
CA ARG A 66 5.03 8.46 4.42
C ARG A 66 4.61 8.14 2.98
N LEU A 67 3.44 8.62 2.56
CA LEU A 67 2.95 8.40 1.20
C LEU A 67 3.86 9.08 0.16
N THR A 68 4.46 10.22 0.50
CA THR A 68 5.42 10.90 -0.38
C THR A 68 6.77 10.16 -0.48
N GLN A 69 7.16 9.43 0.56
CA GLN A 69 8.38 8.62 0.53
C GLN A 69 8.17 7.31 -0.22
N ASP A 70 6.98 6.73 -0.10
CA ASP A 70 6.58 5.48 -0.74
C ASP A 70 5.20 5.63 -1.42
N PRO A 71 5.15 6.09 -2.68
CA PRO A 71 3.90 6.24 -3.42
C PRO A 71 3.19 4.92 -3.70
N ASP A 72 3.92 3.80 -3.74
CA ASP A 72 3.35 2.47 -3.98
C ASP A 72 2.44 2.04 -2.81
N SER A 73 2.72 2.52 -1.59
CA SER A 73 1.81 2.37 -0.46
C SER A 73 0.42 2.96 -0.73
N LEU A 74 0.31 4.04 -1.51
CA LEU A 74 -1.01 4.59 -1.86
C LEU A 74 -1.75 3.67 -2.82
N LEU A 75 -1.07 3.12 -3.83
CA LEU A 75 -1.66 2.16 -4.77
C LEU A 75 -2.16 0.92 -4.04
N TRP A 76 -1.33 0.38 -3.13
CA TRP A 76 -1.71 -0.75 -2.28
C TRP A 76 -2.92 -0.42 -1.38
N LEU A 77 -3.00 0.78 -0.81
CA LEU A 77 -4.15 1.24 -0.03
C LEU A 77 -5.41 1.46 -0.87
N CYS A 78 -5.26 1.71 -2.18
CA CYS A 78 -6.39 1.88 -3.09
C CYS A 78 -7.03 0.55 -3.49
N GLU A 79 -6.41 -0.59 -3.20
CA GLU A 79 -7.03 -1.89 -3.41
C GLU A 79 -8.23 -2.05 -2.46
N PRO A 80 -9.47 -2.23 -2.95
CA PRO A 80 -10.65 -2.30 -2.10
C PRO A 80 -10.57 -3.43 -1.07
N GLU A 81 -9.97 -4.56 -1.46
CA GLU A 81 -9.74 -5.71 -0.59
C GLU A 81 -8.84 -5.35 0.60
N ILE A 82 -7.84 -4.49 0.39
CA ILE A 82 -6.94 -4.03 1.44
C ILE A 82 -7.58 -2.96 2.31
N CYS A 83 -8.24 -1.99 1.68
CA CYS A 83 -8.81 -0.83 2.33
C CYS A 83 -10.02 -1.17 3.20
N ARG A 84 -10.84 -2.13 2.74
CA ARG A 84 -12.08 -2.55 3.41
C ARG A 84 -11.94 -3.87 4.17
N ALA A 85 -10.77 -4.52 4.10
CA ALA A 85 -10.53 -5.74 4.87
C ALA A 85 -10.80 -5.49 6.37
N PRO A 86 -11.52 -6.40 7.04
CA PRO A 86 -11.66 -6.34 8.48
C PRO A 86 -10.27 -6.44 9.13
N ARG A 87 -9.95 -5.46 9.98
CA ARG A 87 -8.71 -5.38 10.75
C ARG A 87 -8.98 -5.78 12.21
N GLY A 88 -9.57 -6.95 12.42
CA GLY A 88 -9.76 -7.50 13.76
C GLY A 88 -8.46 -8.10 14.30
N TYR A 89 -8.43 -8.31 15.62
CA TYR A 89 -7.25 -8.87 16.30
C TYR A 89 -6.87 -10.25 15.74
N ALA A 90 -7.86 -11.11 15.52
CA ALA A 90 -7.64 -12.47 15.03
C ALA A 90 -7.08 -12.48 13.60
N GLU A 91 -7.60 -11.61 12.74
CA GLU A 91 -7.17 -11.45 11.35
C GLU A 91 -5.74 -10.91 11.28
N MET A 92 -5.42 -9.87 12.07
CA MET A 92 -4.07 -9.32 12.14
C MET A 92 -3.06 -10.34 12.68
N LEU A 93 -3.42 -11.09 13.72
CA LEU A 93 -2.57 -12.14 14.28
C LEU A 93 -2.32 -13.25 13.25
N ASN A 94 -3.35 -13.65 12.50
CA ASN A 94 -3.24 -14.64 11.44
C ASN A 94 -2.32 -14.18 10.30
N GLU A 95 -2.45 -12.93 9.84
CA GLU A 95 -1.54 -12.36 8.83
C GLU A 95 -0.09 -12.29 9.33
N LEU A 96 0.11 -11.94 10.60
CA LEU A 96 1.45 -11.96 11.21
C LEU A 96 2.03 -13.38 11.24
N TYR A 97 1.23 -14.40 11.58
CA TYR A 97 1.65 -15.79 11.52
C TYR A 97 1.98 -16.24 10.10
N LYS A 98 1.19 -15.88 9.09
CA LYS A 98 1.50 -16.19 7.68
C LYS A 98 2.82 -15.55 7.24
N LEU A 99 3.09 -14.31 7.65
CA LEU A 99 4.36 -13.64 7.36
C LEU A 99 5.54 -14.28 8.09
N ALA A 100 5.35 -14.73 9.33
CA ALA A 100 6.39 -15.41 10.10
C ALA A 100 6.69 -16.82 9.57
N ILE A 101 5.65 -17.59 9.23
CA ILE A 101 5.75 -18.95 8.67
C ILE A 101 6.28 -18.88 7.23
N GLY A 102 5.85 -17.91 6.42
CA GLY A 102 6.38 -17.67 5.07
C GLY A 102 7.84 -17.22 5.01
N ARG A 103 8.40 -16.74 6.13
CA ARG A 103 9.84 -16.47 6.28
C ARG A 103 10.65 -17.69 6.73
N VAL A 104 10.00 -18.75 7.22
CA VAL A 104 10.65 -20.05 7.41
C VAL A 104 10.71 -20.69 6.04
N ARG A 105 11.85 -20.56 5.35
CA ARG A 105 12.18 -21.41 4.20
C ARG A 105 11.92 -22.85 4.65
N PRO A 106 11.02 -23.63 4.00
CA PRO A 106 11.04 -25.06 4.23
C PRO A 106 12.43 -25.50 3.81
N THR A 107 13.24 -25.94 4.76
CA THR A 107 14.45 -26.70 4.46
C THR A 107 13.97 -27.97 3.76
N GLY A 108 13.81 -27.85 2.44
CA GLY A 108 13.60 -28.96 1.53
C GLY A 108 14.74 -29.94 1.73
N GLY A 109 14.34 -31.21 1.81
CA GLY A 109 15.23 -32.32 2.09
C GLY A 109 16.41 -32.40 1.14
N LEU A 110 17.50 -32.92 1.69
CA LEU A 110 18.51 -33.67 0.94
C LEU A 110 18.07 -35.13 1.08
N ALA A 111 17.59 -35.72 -0.02
CA ALA A 111 18.41 -36.55 -0.91
C ALA A 111 18.86 -37.83 -0.20
N GLY A 112 18.32 -38.95 -0.69
CA GLY A 112 18.54 -40.26 -0.10
C GLY A 112 19.98 -40.73 -0.19
N ASP A 113 20.26 -41.79 0.57
CA ASP A 113 21.20 -42.81 0.16
C ASP A 113 20.68 -44.19 0.58
N SER A 114 21.19 -45.14 -0.18
CA SER A 114 20.81 -46.53 -0.42
C SER A 114 20.97 -47.51 0.76
N VAL A 115 20.23 -48.62 0.61
CA VAL A 115 20.64 -50.02 0.90
C VAL A 115 20.60 -50.49 2.36
N VAL A 116 19.68 -51.43 2.67
CA VAL A 116 19.97 -52.89 2.63
C VAL A 116 18.72 -53.71 2.97
N SER A 117 18.30 -54.57 2.04
CA SER A 117 17.48 -55.76 2.36
C SER A 117 18.38 -56.89 2.84
N PRO A 118 17.87 -57.78 3.70
CA PRO A 118 17.97 -59.19 3.34
C PRO A 118 16.65 -59.95 3.50
N ALA A 119 16.52 -60.96 2.64
CA ALA A 119 15.40 -61.89 2.47
C ALA A 119 15.29 -62.91 3.64
N PRO A 120 14.16 -63.63 3.75
CA PRO A 120 13.94 -64.61 4.80
C PRO A 120 14.39 -66.03 4.40
N ASP A 121 14.89 -66.80 5.37
CA ASP A 121 14.80 -68.26 5.46
C ASP A 121 14.64 -68.65 6.95
#